data_AF-A0A6S6SG83-F1
#
_entry.id   AF-A0A6S6SG83-F1
#
_cell.length_a   1.000
_cell.length_b   1.000
_cell.length_c   1.000
_cell.angle_alpha   90.00
_cell.angle_beta   90.00
_cell.angle_gamma   90.00
#
_symmetry.space_group_name_H-M   'P 1'
#
loop_
_entity.id
_entity.type
_entity.pdbx_description
1 polymer ?
#
loop_
_entity_poly.entity_id
_entity_poly.type
_entity_poly.pdbx_seq_one_letter_code
_entity_poly.pdbx_strand_id
1 'polypeptide(L)'
;MNYILPLKYFFVMISMLLLTGVWMFVRHTSLSIAGTLSYYEGKSIFGLLETVSPHLFGMAILVFVLTHFFAIISGVEQQRFKLFSLLFFLCMLVANSSVFFIEEGSLFFVLLKLSSTFLFVGLSFFAMYKLLKVT
;
A
#
# COMPACT_ATOMS: atom_id res chain seq x y z
N MET A 1 19.21 7.79 17.76
CA MET A 1 17.84 7.78 17.21
C MET A 1 17.32 6.35 17.20
N ASN A 2 16.17 6.07 17.84
CA ASN A 2 15.65 4.70 17.96
C ASN A 2 14.67 4.38 16.80
N TYR A 3 15.17 3.73 15.75
CA TYR A 3 14.43 3.43 14.52
C TYR A 3 13.62 2.12 14.56
N ILE A 4 13.59 1.44 15.70
CA ILE A 4 12.93 0.13 15.86
C ILE A 4 11.43 0.20 15.50
N LEU A 5 10.74 1.29 15.83
CA LEU A 5 9.30 1.41 15.62
C LEU A 5 8.91 1.52 14.12
N PRO A 6 9.49 2.43 13.31
CA PRO A 6 9.30 2.42 11.86
C PRO A 6 9.66 1.09 11.19
N LEU A 7 10.71 0.41 11.66
CA LEU A 7 11.12 -0.89 11.13
C LEU A 7 10.08 -1.98 11.40
N LYS A 8 9.46 -1.98 12.59
CA LYS A 8 8.33 -2.86 12.92
C LYS A 8 7.13 -2.59 12.01
N TYR A 9 6.79 -1.32 11.75
CA TYR A 9 5.73 -0.97 10.82
C TYR A 9 6.05 -1.47 9.41
N PHE A 10 7.26 -1.25 8.93
CA PHE A 10 7.71 -1.74 7.62
C PHE A 10 7.59 -3.26 7.47
N PHE A 11 8.00 -4.02 8.50
CA PHE A 11 7.90 -5.47 8.47
C PHE A 11 6.45 -5.97 8.39
N VAL A 12 5.56 -5.39 9.21
CA VAL A 12 4.12 -5.67 9.12
C VAL A 12 3.60 -5.32 7.73
N MET A 13 4.06 -4.20 7.17
CA MET A 13 3.60 -3.71 5.89
C MET A 13 3.97 -4.64 4.73
N ILE A 14 5.22 -5.10 4.66
CA ILE A 14 5.66 -6.10 3.67
C ILE A 14 4.91 -7.42 3.85
N SER A 15 4.72 -7.86 5.09
CA SER A 15 4.04 -9.13 5.36
C SER A 15 2.60 -9.09 4.85
N MET A 16 1.89 -7.98 5.08
CA MET A 16 0.54 -7.80 4.55
C MET A 16 0.52 -7.75 3.03
N LEU A 17 1.49 -7.09 2.38
CA LEU A 17 1.59 -7.10 0.91
C LEU A 17 1.67 -8.52 0.37
N LEU A 18 2.59 -9.31 0.92
CA LEU A 18 2.79 -10.67 0.49
C LEU A 18 1.51 -11.48 0.65
N LEU A 19 0.86 -11.37 1.80
CA LEU A 19 -0.41 -12.06 2.07
C LEU A 19 -1.52 -11.62 1.12
N THR A 20 -1.65 -10.33 0.83
CA THR A 20 -2.65 -9.81 -0.13
C THR A 20 -2.35 -10.28 -1.55
N GLY A 21 -1.08 -10.30 -1.97
CA GLY A 21 -0.66 -10.80 -3.27
C GLY A 21 -0.96 -12.30 -3.43
N VAL A 22 -0.59 -13.10 -2.42
CA VAL A 22 -0.89 -14.54 -2.38
C VAL A 22 -2.40 -14.77 -2.38
N TRP A 23 -3.16 -14.03 -1.57
CA TRP A 23 -4.61 -14.13 -1.50
C TRP A 23 -5.27 -13.88 -2.86
N MET A 24 -4.91 -12.78 -3.53
CA MET A 24 -5.45 -12.48 -4.86
C MET A 24 -5.04 -13.52 -5.89
N PHE A 25 -3.79 -13.99 -5.86
CA PHE A 25 -3.33 -15.03 -6.77
C PHE A 25 -4.14 -16.31 -6.60
N VAL A 26 -4.33 -16.77 -5.36
CA VAL A 26 -5.16 -17.95 -5.05
C VAL A 26 -6.60 -17.73 -5.52
N ARG A 27 -7.20 -16.58 -5.21
CA ARG A 27 -8.59 -16.28 -5.58
C ARG A 27 -8.80 -16.34 -7.10
N HIS A 28 -7.93 -15.70 -7.88
CA HIS A 28 -8.16 -15.57 -9.33
C HIS A 28 -7.66 -16.75 -10.16
N THR A 29 -6.67 -17.50 -9.67
CA THR A 29 -6.15 -18.67 -10.42
C THR A 29 -6.76 -19.99 -9.96
N SER A 30 -7.40 -20.01 -8.78
CA SER A 30 -7.81 -21.23 -8.07
C SER A 30 -6.68 -22.26 -7.95
N LEU A 31 -5.42 -21.80 -8.02
CA LEU A 31 -4.21 -22.64 -8.06
C LEU A 31 -4.22 -23.67 -9.21
N SER A 32 -4.88 -23.35 -10.32
CA SER A 32 -5.00 -24.21 -11.49
C SER A 32 -4.35 -23.60 -12.72
N ILE A 33 -3.92 -24.44 -13.67
CA ILE A 33 -3.36 -23.99 -14.95
C ILE A 33 -4.42 -23.21 -15.74
N ALA A 34 -5.66 -23.72 -15.78
CA ALA A 34 -6.78 -23.08 -16.47
C ALA A 34 -7.11 -21.70 -15.87
N GLY A 35 -7.15 -21.58 -14.54
CA GLY A 35 -7.37 -20.29 -13.87
C GLY A 35 -6.18 -19.33 -14.01
N THR A 36 -4.96 -19.84 -14.17
CA THR A 36 -3.80 -19.01 -14.49
C THR A 36 -3.89 -18.45 -15.90
N LEU A 37 -4.36 -19.25 -16.88
CA LEU A 37 -4.57 -18.78 -18.25
C LEU A 37 -5.71 -17.74 -18.32
N SER A 38 -6.82 -17.97 -17.62
CA SER A 38 -7.93 -17.02 -17.55
C SER A 38 -7.56 -15.71 -16.83
N TYR A 39 -6.57 -15.75 -15.92
CA TYR A 39 -6.05 -14.53 -15.31
C TYR A 39 -5.47 -13.54 -16.33
N TYR A 40 -4.95 -14.02 -17.46
CA TYR A 40 -4.36 -13.20 -18.53
C TYR A 40 -5.35 -12.84 -19.65
N GLU A 41 -6.60 -13.28 -19.55
CA GLU A 41 -7.65 -12.89 -20.50
C GLU A 41 -8.07 -11.42 -20.30
N GLY A 42 -8.75 -10.85 -21.31
CA GLY A 42 -9.22 -9.48 -21.27
C GLY A 42 -10.15 -9.24 -20.08
N LYS A 43 -9.75 -8.36 -19.16
CA LYS A 43 -10.52 -8.07 -17.95
C LYS A 43 -11.43 -6.88 -18.11
N SER A 44 -12.58 -6.94 -17.43
CA SER A 44 -13.42 -5.76 -17.21
C SER A 44 -12.66 -4.70 -16.39
N ILE A 45 -13.19 -3.46 -16.32
CA ILE A 45 -12.60 -2.39 -15.52
C ILE A 45 -12.43 -2.79 -14.04
N PHE A 46 -13.39 -3.55 -13.48
CA PHE A 46 -13.30 -4.08 -12.12
C PHE A 46 -12.17 -5.12 -11.98
N GLY A 47 -12.04 -6.04 -12.94
CA GLY A 47 -10.94 -7.01 -12.95
C GLY A 47 -9.57 -6.38 -13.14
N LEU A 48 -9.48 -5.26 -13.89
CA LEU A 48 -8.27 -4.43 -14.00
C LEU A 48 -7.92 -3.77 -12.67
N LEU A 49 -8.89 -3.20 -11.97
CA LEU A 49 -8.69 -2.57 -10.66
C LEU A 49 -8.20 -3.57 -9.61
N GLU A 50 -8.76 -4.78 -9.58
CA GLU A 50 -8.26 -5.87 -8.74
C GLU A 50 -6.82 -6.24 -9.11
N THR A 51 -6.53 -6.38 -10.41
CA THR A 51 -5.20 -6.79 -10.90
C THR A 51 -4.10 -5.72 -10.65
N VAL A 52 -4.45 -4.44 -10.71
CA VAL A 52 -3.53 -3.31 -10.48
C VAL A 52 -3.34 -3.01 -8.98
N SER A 53 -4.25 -3.47 -8.12
CA SER A 53 -4.21 -3.25 -6.67
C SER A 53 -2.87 -3.58 -5.98
N PRO A 54 -2.17 -4.69 -6.29
CA PRO A 54 -0.85 -5.02 -5.71
C PRO A 54 0.27 -4.09 -6.21
N HIS A 55 0.14 -3.52 -7.42
CA HIS A 55 1.12 -2.61 -7.99
C HIS A 55 1.01 -1.22 -7.36
N LEU A 56 -0.22 -0.69 -7.23
CA LEU A 56 -0.48 0.54 -6.48
C LEU A 56 0.01 0.42 -5.04
N PHE A 57 -0.11 -0.78 -4.49
CA PHE A 57 0.42 -1.10 -3.19
C PHE A 57 1.95 -1.10 -3.13
N GLY A 58 2.63 -1.77 -4.07
CA GLY A 58 4.10 -1.78 -4.13
C GLY A 58 4.68 -0.37 -4.24
N MET A 59 4.03 0.51 -5.02
CA MET A 59 4.38 1.92 -5.10
C MET A 59 4.25 2.63 -3.74
N ALA A 60 3.17 2.37 -3.00
CA ALA A 60 2.97 2.97 -1.68
C ALA A 60 4.11 2.60 -0.70
N ILE A 61 4.52 1.33 -0.66
CA ILE A 61 5.67 0.90 0.15
C ILE A 61 6.96 1.61 -0.25
N LEU A 62 7.25 1.70 -1.55
CA LEU A 62 8.45 2.38 -2.03
C LEU A 62 8.50 3.83 -1.55
N VAL A 63 7.38 4.54 -1.61
CA VAL A 63 7.33 5.93 -1.16
C VAL A 63 7.48 6.05 0.36
N PHE A 64 6.91 5.13 1.15
CA PHE A 64 7.17 5.07 2.60
C PHE A 64 8.66 4.89 2.91
N VAL A 65 9.31 3.93 2.24
CA VAL A 65 10.74 3.63 2.43
C VAL A 65 11.61 4.83 2.08
N LEU A 66 11.35 5.45 0.93
CA LEU A 66 12.07 6.65 0.51
C LEU A 66 11.86 7.80 1.50
N THR A 67 10.62 8.05 1.92
CA THR A 67 10.30 9.07 2.92
C THR A 67 11.03 8.81 4.25
N HIS A 68 11.13 7.54 4.65
CA HIS A 68 11.88 7.13 5.84
C HIS A 68 13.38 7.44 5.70
N PHE A 69 14.01 7.03 4.60
CA PHE A 69 15.43 7.31 4.36
C PHE A 69 15.71 8.82 4.28
N PHE A 70 14.86 9.59 3.58
CA PHE A 70 14.99 11.04 3.50
C PHE A 70 14.88 11.71 4.87
N ALA A 71 13.96 11.26 5.72
CA ALA A 71 13.82 11.81 7.07
C ALA A 71 15.04 11.51 7.96
N ILE A 72 15.68 10.35 7.77
CA ILE A 72 16.93 9.97 8.44
C ILE A 72 18.07 10.90 7.99
N ILE A 73 18.25 11.05 6.67
CA ILE A 73 19.33 11.86 6.08
C ILE A 73 19.17 13.33 6.47
N SER A 74 17.95 13.84 6.49
CA SER A 74 17.66 15.26 6.74
C SER A 74 17.66 15.62 8.24
N GLY A 75 17.96 14.68 9.13
CA GLY A 75 18.02 14.94 10.58
C GLY A 75 16.69 15.37 11.21
N VAL A 76 15.56 14.98 10.61
CA VAL A 76 14.23 15.46 11.04
C VAL A 76 13.90 14.97 12.46
N GLU A 77 13.28 15.85 13.25
CA GLU A 77 12.84 15.52 14.62
C GLU A 77 11.99 14.24 14.64
N GLN A 78 12.41 13.31 15.51
CA GLN A 78 11.83 11.98 15.59
C GLN A 78 10.32 11.97 15.91
N GLN A 79 9.83 12.97 16.67
CA GLN A 79 8.41 13.10 16.99
C GLN A 79 7.55 13.44 15.78
N ARG A 80 8.01 14.36 14.91
CA ARG A 80 7.29 14.70 13.67
C ARG A 80 7.25 13.49 12.73
N PHE A 81 8.36 12.76 12.63
CA PHE A 81 8.45 11.57 11.80
C PHE A 81 7.56 10.41 12.28
N LYS A 82 7.37 10.26 13.60
CA LYS A 82 6.46 9.24 14.18
C LYS A 82 5.01 9.43 13.71
N LEU A 83 4.50 10.67 13.72
CA LEU A 83 3.14 10.95 13.30
C LEU A 83 2.94 10.63 11.81
N PHE A 84 3.88 11.04 10.95
CA PHE A 84 3.84 10.68 9.53
C PHE A 84 3.87 9.16 9.33
N SER A 85 4.79 8.47 10.01
CA SER A 85 4.90 7.01 9.92
C SER A 85 3.62 6.30 10.32
N LEU A 86 2.94 6.77 11.36
CA LEU A 86 1.67 6.21 11.81
C LEU A 86 0.54 6.43 10.78
N LEU A 87 0.44 7.64 10.21
CA LEU A 87 -0.56 7.95 9.20
C LEU A 87 -0.36 7.10 7.94
N PHE A 88 0.88 6.97 7.46
CA PHE A 88 1.20 6.07 6.34
C PHE A 88 0.82 4.63 6.65
N PHE A 89 1.18 4.15 7.84
CA PHE A 89 0.84 2.80 8.29
C PHE A 89 -0.67 2.55 8.30
N LEU A 90 -1.47 3.48 8.85
CA LEU A 90 -2.93 3.36 8.88
C LEU A 90 -3.57 3.37 7.50
N CYS A 91 -3.15 4.30 6.63
CA CYS A 91 -3.68 4.38 5.26
C CYS A 91 -3.36 3.11 4.47
N MET A 92 -2.14 2.61 4.64
CA MET A 92 -1.72 1.34 4.07
C MET A 92 -2.60 0.21 4.62
N LEU A 93 -2.75 0.10 5.95
CA LEU A 93 -3.51 -0.97 6.59
C LEU A 93 -4.94 -1.05 6.04
N VAL A 94 -5.64 0.08 5.94
CA VAL A 94 -6.98 0.17 5.37
C VAL A 94 -6.98 -0.22 3.89
N ALA A 95 -6.01 0.28 3.11
CA ALA A 95 -5.88 -0.05 1.70
C ALA A 95 -5.61 -1.55 1.47
N ASN A 96 -4.87 -2.22 2.35
CA ASN A 96 -4.62 -3.66 2.19
C ASN A 96 -5.77 -4.52 2.69
N SER A 97 -6.31 -4.19 3.86
CA SER A 97 -7.42 -4.92 4.43
C SER A 97 -8.64 -4.90 3.51
N SER A 98 -8.92 -3.78 2.83
CA SER A 98 -10.04 -3.68 1.90
C SER A 98 -10.00 -4.72 0.76
N VAL A 99 -8.81 -5.11 0.27
CA VAL A 99 -8.67 -6.08 -0.83
C VAL A 99 -9.22 -7.46 -0.46
N PHE A 100 -9.12 -7.86 0.81
CA PHE A 100 -9.67 -9.14 1.26
C PHE A 100 -11.20 -9.20 1.15
N PHE A 101 -11.86 -8.04 1.12
CA PHE A 101 -13.32 -7.91 1.11
C PHE A 101 -13.88 -7.34 -0.20
N ILE A 102 -13.03 -7.07 -1.21
CA ILE A 102 -13.52 -6.69 -2.55
C ILE A 102 -14.20 -7.93 -3.14
N GLU A 103 -15.49 -7.84 -3.41
CA GLU A 103 -16.29 -8.87 -4.10
C GLU A 103 -16.92 -8.24 -5.36
N GLU A 104 -17.23 -9.05 -6.37
CA GLU A 104 -17.95 -8.59 -7.55
C GLU A 104 -19.28 -7.95 -7.13
N GLY A 105 -19.43 -6.64 -7.40
CA GLY A 105 -20.62 -5.86 -7.02
C GLY A 105 -20.47 -4.99 -5.76
N SER A 106 -19.40 -5.18 -4.96
CA SER A 106 -19.18 -4.37 -3.75
C SER A 106 -18.39 -3.08 -4.05
N LEU A 107 -19.13 -2.03 -4.43
CA LEU A 107 -18.55 -0.73 -4.75
C LEU A 107 -17.87 -0.06 -3.53
N PHE A 108 -18.32 -0.39 -2.31
CA PHE A 108 -17.79 0.19 -1.07
C PHE A 108 -16.30 -0.12 -0.84
N PHE A 109 -15.89 -1.40 -0.90
CA PHE A 109 -14.50 -1.77 -0.64
C PHE A 109 -13.56 -1.33 -1.77
N VAL A 110 -14.07 -1.25 -3.01
CA VAL A 110 -13.34 -0.68 -4.15
C VAL A 110 -13.07 0.82 -3.92
N LEU A 111 -14.09 1.59 -3.52
CA LEU A 111 -13.92 3.00 -3.19
C LEU A 111 -13.02 3.20 -1.97
N LEU A 112 -13.16 2.37 -0.94
CA LEU A 112 -12.31 2.41 0.25
C LEU A 112 -10.84 2.18 -0.12
N LYS A 113 -10.56 1.22 -1.01
CA LYS A 113 -9.21 0.96 -1.54
C LYS A 113 -8.68 2.15 -2.32
N LEU A 114 -9.46 2.68 -3.26
CA LEU A 114 -9.03 3.79 -4.11
C LEU A 114 -8.78 5.05 -3.28
N SER A 115 -9.73 5.43 -2.43
CA SER A 115 -9.61 6.61 -1.57
C SER A 115 -8.43 6.50 -0.61
N SER A 116 -8.23 5.35 0.05
CA SER A 116 -7.07 5.14 0.92
C SER A 116 -5.74 5.15 0.16
N THR A 117 -5.70 4.65 -1.07
CA THR A 117 -4.52 4.71 -1.93
C THR A 117 -4.21 6.14 -2.38
N PHE A 118 -5.22 6.90 -2.84
CA PHE A 118 -5.05 8.31 -3.20
C PHE A 118 -4.62 9.15 -2.00
N LEU A 119 -5.23 8.92 -0.84
CA LEU A 119 -4.89 9.64 0.39
C LEU A 119 -3.46 9.30 0.84
N PHE A 120 -3.05 8.03 0.73
CA PHE A 120 -1.66 7.62 0.97
C PHE A 120 -0.69 8.38 0.05
N VAL A 121 -0.92 8.36 -1.26
CA VAL A 121 -0.07 9.02 -2.25
C VAL A 121 -0.02 10.54 -2.02
N GLY A 122 -1.16 11.17 -1.74
CA GLY A 122 -1.25 12.60 -1.42
C GLY A 122 -0.47 12.96 -0.15
N LEU A 123 -0.62 12.16 0.92
CA LEU A 123 0.16 12.33 2.14
C LEU A 123 1.66 12.12 1.89
N SER A 124 2.03 11.20 1.01
CA SER A 124 3.43 10.96 0.62
C SER A 124 4.04 12.16 -0.06
N PHE A 125 3.38 12.72 -1.08
CA PHE A 125 3.85 13.94 -1.73
C PHE A 125 3.93 15.11 -0.76
N PHE A 126 2.93 15.26 0.12
CA PHE A 126 2.94 16.29 1.16
C PHE A 126 4.11 16.12 2.14
N ALA A 127 4.39 14.89 2.59
CA ALA A 127 5.50 14.60 3.48
C ALA A 127 6.85 14.91 2.79
N MET A 128 7.04 14.48 1.54
CA MET A 128 8.24 14.81 0.76
C MET A 128 8.41 16.32 0.58
N TYR A 129 7.34 17.05 0.23
CA TYR A 129 7.37 18.51 0.10
C TYR A 129 7.74 19.21 1.42
N LYS A 130 7.17 18.75 2.54
CA LYS A 130 7.51 19.28 3.87
C LYS A 130 8.96 18.99 4.24
N LEU A 131 9.48 17.80 3.94
CA LEU A 131 10.87 17.43 4.19
C LEU A 131 11.85 18.29 3.37
N LEU A 132 11.56 18.52 2.08
CA LEU A 132 12.36 19.39 1.22
C LEU A 132 12.43 20.86 1.69
N LYS A 133 11.44 21.33 2.45
CA LYS A 133 11.41 22.69 3.02
C LYS A 133 12.13 22.82 4.35
N VAL A 134 12.46 21.70 5.00
CA VAL A 134 13.15 21.66 6.30
C VAL A 134 14.66 21.47 6.12
N THR A 135 15.11 21.14 4.89
CA THR A 135 16.51 21.17 4.46
C THR A 135 16.89 22.56 3.97
#